data_AF-W4FDU8-F1
#
_entry.id   AF-W4FDU8-F1
#
_cell.length_a   1.000
_cell.length_b   1.000
_cell.length_c   1.000
_cell.angle_alpha   90.00
_cell.angle_beta   90.00
_cell.angle_gamma   90.00
#
_symmetry.space_group_name_H-M   'P 1'
#
loop_
_entity.id
_entity.type
_entity.pdbx_description
1 polymer ?
#
loop_
_entity_poly.entity_id
_entity_poly.type
_entity_poly.pdbx_seq_one_letter_code
_entity_poly.pdbx_strand_id
1 'polypeptide(L)'
;MYDRVDCVFNHQSFYANCQDRIEFALVDWTVENPQLWKALDPALIAQVGPRQPSVALRPPVTMTDDAATDRALRHWLQATRAAHGLHTTRWHPDLSHYIRMALTSYEVERVFGSANVDNVYFQNSVQGAVPQGHTFKGFPVSGTSLDDVQRKLVADVVGREVVLFPKATHAQFGVAVKSVPYPEGICVIWAMVAVVYKTS
;
A
#
# COMPACT_ATOMS: atom_id res chain seq x y z
N MET A 1 1.15 -5.76 -31.40
CA MET A 1 2.51 -5.19 -31.40
C MET A 1 2.39 -3.83 -32.06
N TYR A 2 2.78 -2.75 -31.40
CA TYR A 2 2.71 -1.39 -31.96
C TYR A 2 4.02 -1.13 -32.71
N ASP A 3 4.07 -1.51 -33.99
CA ASP A 3 5.27 -1.37 -34.84
C ASP A 3 5.17 -0.19 -35.80
N ARG A 4 4.04 0.52 -35.84
CA ARG A 4 3.77 1.64 -36.75
C ARG A 4 3.66 2.97 -36.02
N VAL A 5 4.16 4.03 -36.65
CA VAL A 5 4.15 5.40 -36.14
C VAL A 5 3.43 6.31 -37.14
N ASP A 6 2.17 6.64 -36.85
CA ASP A 6 1.38 7.55 -37.68
C ASP A 6 1.54 9.02 -37.28
N CYS A 7 1.87 9.29 -36.02
CA CYS A 7 2.01 10.64 -35.49
C CYS A 7 2.83 10.69 -34.20
N VAL A 8 3.34 11.88 -33.87
CA VAL A 8 4.08 12.15 -32.62
C VAL A 8 3.64 13.50 -32.05
N PHE A 9 3.50 13.59 -30.73
CA PHE A 9 3.07 14.81 -30.05
C PHE A 9 3.81 15.04 -28.75
N ASN A 10 3.82 16.29 -28.31
CA ASN A 10 4.23 16.68 -26.96
C ASN A 10 3.28 17.78 -26.44
N HIS A 11 3.69 18.47 -25.37
CA HIS A 11 2.88 19.54 -24.76
C HIS A 11 2.83 20.85 -25.57
N GLN A 12 3.53 20.95 -26.71
CA GLN A 12 3.64 22.16 -27.54
C GLN A 12 3.18 21.93 -28.98
N SER A 13 3.46 20.76 -29.55
CA SER A 13 3.33 20.49 -30.98
C SER A 13 2.81 19.08 -31.26
N PHE A 14 2.15 18.93 -32.41
CA PHE A 14 1.66 17.65 -32.92
C PHE A 14 2.05 17.50 -34.39
N TYR A 15 2.64 16.36 -34.75
CA TYR A 15 3.14 16.08 -36.09
C TYR A 15 2.54 14.78 -36.63
N ALA A 16 2.08 14.80 -37.88
CA ALA A 16 1.72 13.60 -38.62
C ALA A 16 2.94 13.07 -39.38
N ASN A 17 3.12 11.76 -39.36
CA ASN A 17 4.10 11.09 -40.20
C ASN A 17 3.63 11.17 -41.66
N CYS A 18 4.46 11.73 -42.53
CA CYS A 18 4.23 11.82 -43.97
C CYS A 18 5.27 11.02 -44.77
N GLN A 19 6.08 10.23 -44.09
CA GLN A 19 7.05 9.33 -44.72
C GLN A 19 6.34 8.13 -45.33
N ASP A 20 6.90 7.56 -46.39
CA ASP A 20 6.44 6.29 -46.95
C ASP A 20 6.64 5.12 -45.98
N ARG A 21 7.52 5.31 -44.98
CA ARG A 21 7.89 4.31 -43.98
C ARG A 21 7.21 4.65 -42.66
N ILE A 22 6.35 3.73 -42.21
CA ILE A 22 5.62 3.86 -40.95
C ILE A 22 6.16 2.92 -39.87
N GLU A 23 7.04 1.97 -40.20
CA GLU A 23 7.63 1.03 -39.25
C GLU A 23 8.65 1.70 -38.33
N PHE A 24 8.54 1.49 -37.01
CA PHE A 24 9.35 2.16 -35.98
C PHE A 24 10.86 2.11 -36.25
N ALA A 25 11.37 0.98 -36.75
CA ALA A 25 12.79 0.77 -37.03
C ALA A 25 13.30 1.54 -38.27
N LEU A 26 12.39 2.00 -39.14
CA LEU A 26 12.70 2.59 -40.45
C LEU A 26 12.28 4.05 -40.58
N VAL A 27 11.57 4.58 -39.57
CA VAL A 27 11.14 5.97 -39.47
C VAL A 27 12.37 6.86 -39.24
N ASP A 28 12.45 7.94 -40.01
CA ASP A 28 13.37 9.05 -39.76
C ASP A 28 12.79 9.95 -38.66
N TRP A 29 13.57 10.17 -37.60
CA TRP A 29 13.14 10.90 -36.41
C TRP A 29 13.46 12.40 -36.43
N THR A 30 13.82 12.95 -37.59
CA THR A 30 14.05 14.39 -37.80
C THR A 30 12.70 15.13 -37.88
N VAL A 31 12.05 15.30 -36.73
CA VAL A 31 10.67 15.86 -36.62
C VAL A 31 10.56 17.28 -37.17
N GLU A 32 11.65 18.03 -37.21
CA GLU A 32 11.71 19.39 -37.73
C GLU A 32 11.66 19.44 -39.26
N ASN A 33 11.83 18.30 -39.96
CA ASN A 33 11.78 18.24 -41.41
C ASN A 33 10.32 18.20 -41.91
N PRO A 34 9.79 19.28 -42.54
CA PRO A 34 8.41 19.35 -42.96
C PRO A 34 8.06 18.40 -44.12
N GLN A 35 9.04 17.82 -44.80
CA GLN A 35 8.84 16.82 -45.85
C GLN A 35 8.55 15.43 -45.27
N LEU A 36 9.02 15.16 -44.05
CA LEU A 36 8.87 13.86 -43.37
C LEU A 36 7.77 13.93 -42.29
N TRP A 37 7.65 15.09 -41.63
CA TRP A 37 6.74 15.31 -40.53
C TRP A 37 5.94 16.59 -40.73
N LYS A 38 4.62 16.45 -40.90
CA LYS A 38 3.74 17.60 -41.09
C LYS A 38 3.23 18.08 -39.74
N ALA A 39 3.64 19.28 -39.32
CA ALA A 39 3.08 19.93 -38.14
C ALA A 39 1.58 20.22 -38.36
N LEU A 40 0.75 19.82 -37.41
CA LEU A 40 -0.65 20.18 -37.39
C LEU A 40 -0.81 21.58 -36.79
N ASP A 41 -1.76 22.33 -37.33
CA ASP A 41 -2.06 23.69 -36.89
C ASP A 41 -2.60 23.68 -35.44
N PRO A 42 -1.91 24.33 -34.48
CA PRO A 42 -2.37 24.45 -33.10
C PRO A 42 -3.77 25.05 -32.98
N ALA A 43 -4.16 25.95 -33.89
CA ALA A 43 -5.50 26.56 -33.90
C ALA A 43 -6.59 25.55 -34.27
N LEU A 44 -6.29 24.56 -35.11
CA LEU A 44 -7.20 23.45 -35.42
C LEU A 44 -7.24 22.42 -34.29
N ILE A 45 -6.09 22.13 -33.66
CA ILE A 45 -6.03 21.22 -32.50
C ILE A 45 -6.83 21.80 -31.33
N ALA A 46 -6.72 23.10 -31.06
CA ALA A 46 -7.47 23.77 -30.00
C ALA A 46 -9.01 23.72 -30.21
N GLN A 47 -9.47 23.60 -31.46
CA GLN A 47 -10.90 23.42 -31.77
C GLN A 47 -11.38 21.99 -31.47
N VAL A 48 -10.47 21.01 -31.45
CA VAL A 48 -10.75 19.66 -30.95
C VAL A 48 -10.76 19.74 -29.42
N GLY A 49 -11.84 20.32 -28.89
CA GLY A 49 -12.05 20.38 -27.44
C GLY A 49 -11.94 18.99 -26.82
N PRO A 50 -11.40 18.87 -25.60
CA PRO A 50 -11.26 17.58 -24.94
C PRO A 50 -12.64 16.91 -24.86
N ARG A 51 -12.78 15.74 -25.51
CA ARG A 51 -14.00 14.92 -25.41
C ARG A 51 -14.16 14.31 -24.03
N GLN A 52 -13.09 14.27 -23.25
CA GLN A 52 -13.08 13.82 -21.88
C GLN A 52 -13.27 15.03 -20.94
N PRO A 53 -14.11 14.90 -19.91
CA PRO A 53 -14.22 15.93 -18.89
C PRO A 53 -12.85 16.17 -18.25
N SER A 54 -12.58 17.42 -17.87
CA SER A 54 -11.42 17.72 -17.02
C SER A 54 -11.60 16.99 -15.69
N VAL A 55 -10.86 15.90 -15.49
CA VAL A 55 -10.80 15.21 -14.21
C VAL A 55 -9.75 15.92 -13.38
N ALA A 56 -10.20 16.68 -12.37
CA ALA A 56 -9.29 17.26 -11.40
C ALA A 56 -8.69 16.12 -10.56
N LEU A 57 -7.41 15.83 -10.79
CA LEU A 57 -6.67 14.88 -9.95
C LEU A 57 -6.67 15.39 -8.51
N ARG A 58 -7.22 14.60 -7.60
CA ARG A 58 -7.25 14.96 -6.17
C ARG A 58 -5.99 14.41 -5.50
N PRO A 59 -5.17 15.27 -4.86
CA PRO A 59 -3.99 14.77 -4.16
C PRO A 59 -4.40 13.84 -3.01
N PRO A 60 -3.50 12.96 -2.57
CA PRO A 60 -3.70 12.20 -1.34
C PRO A 60 -3.89 13.14 -0.16
N VAL A 61 -4.96 12.93 0.61
CA VAL A 61 -5.26 13.70 1.82
C VAL A 61 -5.29 12.71 2.97
N THR A 62 -4.63 13.05 4.08
CA THR A 62 -4.65 12.21 5.29
C THR A 62 -6.08 12.12 5.83
N MET A 63 -6.70 10.95 5.72
CA MET A 63 -8.11 10.75 6.07
C MET A 63 -8.34 10.30 7.51
N THR A 64 -7.31 9.79 8.18
CA THR A 64 -7.46 9.00 9.40
C THR A 64 -6.42 9.37 10.45
N ASP A 65 -6.87 9.44 11.70
CA ASP A 65 -6.01 9.52 12.87
C ASP A 65 -5.53 8.11 13.23
N ASP A 66 -4.27 7.80 12.88
CA ASP A 66 -3.64 6.52 13.17
C ASP A 66 -3.66 6.20 14.67
N ALA A 67 -3.51 7.20 15.55
CA ALA A 67 -3.51 6.97 16.99
C ALA A 67 -4.92 6.63 17.50
N ALA A 68 -5.96 7.28 16.98
CA ALA A 68 -7.35 6.93 17.29
C ALA A 68 -7.70 5.52 16.77
N THR A 69 -7.26 5.21 15.54
CA THR A 69 -7.52 3.90 14.92
C THR A 69 -6.78 2.77 15.65
N ASP A 70 -5.55 3.01 16.08
CA ASP A 70 -4.76 2.10 16.92
C ASP A 70 -5.47 1.82 18.25
N ARG A 71 -5.91 2.89 18.96
CA ARG A 71 -6.71 2.73 20.19
C ARG A 71 -7.99 1.93 19.94
N ALA A 72 -8.73 2.23 18.88
CA ALA A 72 -9.97 1.52 18.56
C ALA A 72 -9.72 0.03 18.28
N LEU A 73 -8.65 -0.30 17.52
CA LEU A 73 -8.27 -1.68 17.24
C LEU A 73 -7.82 -2.43 18.51
N ARG A 74 -7.12 -1.77 19.44
CA ARG A 74 -6.76 -2.35 20.74
C ARG A 74 -7.98 -2.69 21.60
N HIS A 75 -8.94 -1.77 21.69
CA HIS A 75 -10.18 -2.01 22.43
C HIS A 75 -10.97 -3.15 21.80
N TRP A 76 -11.09 -3.16 20.47
CA TRP A 76 -11.72 -4.26 19.74
C TRP A 76 -11.02 -5.60 20.00
N LEU A 77 -9.69 -5.65 19.99
CA LEU A 77 -8.93 -6.86 20.25
C LEU A 77 -9.21 -7.40 21.67
N GLN A 78 -9.19 -6.52 22.68
CA GLN A 78 -9.51 -6.88 24.06
C GLN A 78 -10.94 -7.39 24.21
N ALA A 79 -11.91 -6.69 23.62
CA ALA A 79 -13.32 -7.07 23.67
C ALA A 79 -13.58 -8.41 22.97
N THR A 80 -13.01 -8.60 21.78
CA THR A 80 -13.09 -9.86 21.03
C THR A 80 -12.50 -11.01 21.84
N ARG A 81 -11.32 -10.82 22.41
CA ARG A 81 -10.68 -11.83 23.27
C ARG A 81 -11.52 -12.15 24.51
N ALA A 82 -12.07 -11.13 25.18
CA ALA A 82 -12.93 -11.32 26.35
C ALA A 82 -14.21 -12.11 26.00
N ALA A 83 -14.81 -11.86 24.83
CA ALA A 83 -15.97 -12.61 24.35
C ALA A 83 -15.67 -14.11 24.11
N HIS A 84 -14.40 -14.44 23.86
CA HIS A 84 -13.91 -15.82 23.75
C HIS A 84 -13.34 -16.38 25.06
N GLY A 85 -13.63 -15.79 26.22
CA GLY A 85 -13.17 -16.25 27.53
C GLY A 85 -11.70 -15.91 27.86
N LEU A 86 -11.04 -15.11 27.02
CA LEU A 86 -9.65 -14.67 27.20
C LEU A 86 -9.62 -13.28 27.86
N HIS A 87 -10.01 -13.21 29.13
CA HIS A 87 -10.17 -11.94 29.86
C HIS A 87 -8.86 -11.19 30.15
N THR A 88 -7.69 -11.84 30.00
CA THR A 88 -6.39 -11.21 30.23
C THR A 88 -5.68 -10.95 28.91
N THR A 89 -5.44 -9.67 28.62
CA THR A 89 -4.62 -9.22 27.48
C THR A 89 -3.55 -8.28 28.03
N ARG A 90 -2.29 -8.71 27.99
CA ARG A 90 -1.14 -7.88 28.39
C ARG A 90 -0.58 -7.20 27.16
N TRP A 91 -0.29 -5.91 27.25
CA TRP A 91 0.35 -5.16 26.18
C TRP A 91 1.86 -5.14 26.39
N HIS A 92 2.62 -5.42 25.34
CA HIS A 92 4.05 -5.17 25.35
C HIS A 92 4.29 -3.67 25.14
N PRO A 93 5.18 -3.03 25.90
CA PRO A 93 5.45 -1.58 25.78
C PRO A 93 5.90 -1.19 24.37
N ASP A 94 6.90 -1.90 23.83
CA ASP A 94 7.56 -1.47 22.58
C ASP A 94 7.14 -2.25 21.32
N LEU A 95 6.42 -3.38 21.45
CA LEU A 95 6.10 -4.25 20.30
C LEU A 95 5.33 -3.52 19.20
N SER A 96 4.45 -2.60 19.62
CA SER A 96 3.66 -1.78 18.72
C SER A 96 4.52 -0.83 17.88
N HIS A 97 5.66 -0.38 18.41
CA HIS A 97 6.62 0.45 17.69
C HIS A 97 7.36 -0.38 16.63
N TYR A 98 7.84 -1.57 16.99
CA TYR A 98 8.57 -2.44 16.07
C TYR A 98 7.71 -2.91 14.89
N ILE A 99 6.49 -3.36 15.16
CA ILE A 99 5.60 -3.86 14.08
C ILE A 99 5.06 -2.73 13.19
N ARG A 100 5.04 -1.48 13.67
CA ARG A 100 4.66 -0.31 12.85
C ARG A 100 5.62 -0.09 11.69
N MET A 101 6.91 -0.37 11.88
CA MET A 101 7.90 -0.27 10.81
C MET A 101 7.58 -1.27 9.68
N ALA A 102 7.17 -2.50 10.03
CA ALA A 102 6.81 -3.53 9.06
C ALA A 102 5.66 -3.11 8.13
N LEU A 103 4.68 -2.34 8.64
CA LEU A 103 3.54 -1.88 7.83
C LEU A 103 3.98 -1.03 6.64
N THR A 104 5.10 -0.31 6.74
CA THR A 104 5.66 0.43 5.61
C THR A 104 6.21 -0.51 4.55
N SER A 105 6.91 -1.57 4.96
CA SER A 105 7.45 -2.58 4.05
C SER A 105 6.34 -3.33 3.32
N TYR A 106 5.26 -3.69 4.01
CA TYR A 106 4.11 -4.35 3.40
C TYR A 106 3.40 -3.46 2.36
N GLU A 107 3.35 -2.14 2.59
CA GLU A 107 2.81 -1.21 1.60
C GLU A 107 3.69 -1.11 0.36
N VAL A 108 5.01 -0.96 0.54
CA VAL A 108 5.97 -0.91 -0.57
C VAL A 108 5.91 -2.19 -1.40
N GLU A 109 5.87 -3.35 -0.75
CA GLU A 109 5.74 -4.64 -1.42
C GLU A 109 4.44 -4.72 -2.23
N ARG A 110 3.31 -4.24 -1.67
CA ARG A 110 2.03 -4.25 -2.39
C ARG A 110 2.02 -3.33 -3.61
N VAL A 111 2.57 -2.13 -3.48
CA VAL A 111 2.53 -1.12 -4.55
C VAL A 111 3.51 -1.45 -5.67
N PHE A 112 4.72 -1.90 -5.31
CA PHE A 112 5.82 -2.04 -6.26
C PHE A 112 6.20 -3.49 -6.57
N GLY A 113 5.56 -4.48 -5.94
CA GLY A 113 5.90 -5.90 -6.09
C GLY A 113 7.31 -6.27 -5.63
N SER A 114 7.99 -5.34 -4.96
CA SER A 114 9.38 -5.50 -4.51
C SER A 114 9.40 -5.99 -3.07
N ALA A 115 9.55 -7.30 -2.89
CA ALA A 115 9.75 -7.89 -1.57
C ALA A 115 11.09 -7.40 -0.97
N ASN A 116 11.13 -7.25 0.36
CA ASN A 116 12.34 -7.02 1.17
C ASN A 116 13.03 -5.63 1.17
N VAL A 117 12.40 -4.53 0.75
CA VAL A 117 13.09 -3.22 0.80
C VAL A 117 13.55 -2.83 2.22
N ASP A 118 12.89 -3.30 3.29
CA ASP A 118 13.30 -3.03 4.69
C ASP A 118 13.08 -4.20 5.68
N ASN A 119 12.83 -5.42 5.17
CA ASN A 119 12.47 -6.56 6.02
C ASN A 119 13.61 -6.95 6.99
N VAL A 120 14.87 -6.70 6.62
CA VAL A 120 16.03 -6.94 7.48
C VAL A 120 16.00 -6.07 8.75
N TYR A 121 15.63 -4.80 8.63
CA TYR A 121 15.54 -3.91 9.79
C TYR A 121 14.38 -4.30 10.72
N PHE A 122 13.24 -4.69 10.15
CA PHE A 122 12.13 -5.22 10.92
C PHE A 122 12.52 -6.51 11.65
N GLN A 123 13.11 -7.48 10.94
CA GLN A 123 13.55 -8.74 11.52
C GLN A 123 14.56 -8.52 12.64
N ASN A 124 15.56 -7.66 12.45
CA ASN A 124 16.54 -7.32 13.47
C ASN A 124 15.89 -6.65 14.69
N SER A 125 14.93 -5.74 14.47
CA SER A 125 14.22 -5.05 15.56
C SER A 125 13.37 -6.01 16.37
N VAL A 126 12.64 -6.92 15.71
CA VAL A 126 11.84 -7.95 16.38
C VAL A 126 12.73 -8.96 17.08
N GLN A 127 13.82 -9.41 16.46
CA GLN A 127 14.77 -10.34 17.09
C GLN A 127 15.43 -9.73 18.33
N GLY A 128 15.78 -8.44 18.32
CA GLY A 128 16.31 -7.75 19.50
C GLY A 128 15.28 -7.51 20.59
N ALA A 129 14.00 -7.32 20.22
CA ALA A 129 12.92 -7.07 21.16
C ALA A 129 12.36 -8.33 21.82
N VAL A 130 12.42 -9.47 21.14
CA VAL A 130 11.89 -10.75 21.64
C VAL A 130 12.92 -11.35 22.59
N PRO A 131 12.60 -11.52 23.89
CA PRO A 131 13.55 -12.09 24.85
C PRO A 131 13.93 -13.51 24.47
N GLN A 132 15.13 -13.95 24.86
CA GLN A 132 15.59 -15.31 24.59
C GLN A 132 14.57 -16.35 25.11
N GLY A 133 14.31 -17.37 24.30
CA GLY A 133 13.29 -18.39 24.59
C GLY A 133 11.85 -17.91 24.41
N HIS A 134 11.62 -16.78 23.73
CA HIS A 134 10.28 -16.36 23.31
C HIS A 134 10.13 -16.46 21.79
N THR A 135 8.89 -16.60 21.34
CA THR A 135 8.49 -16.58 19.93
C THR A 135 7.62 -15.36 19.67
N PHE A 136 7.77 -14.79 18.46
CA PHE A 136 6.91 -13.76 17.91
C PHE A 136 6.01 -14.35 16.82
N LYS A 137 4.72 -14.05 16.91
CA LYS A 137 3.76 -14.28 15.82
C LYS A 137 3.05 -12.97 15.51
N GLY A 138 3.01 -12.59 14.24
CA GLY A 138 2.37 -11.36 13.81
C GLY A 138 1.62 -11.58 12.50
N PHE A 139 0.48 -10.93 12.36
CA PHE A 139 -0.35 -11.01 11.18
C PHE A 139 -0.70 -9.61 10.66
N PRO A 140 -0.13 -9.21 9.50
CA PRO A 140 -0.47 -7.95 8.84
C PRO A 140 -1.75 -8.11 8.03
N VAL A 141 -2.55 -7.06 7.96
CA VAL A 141 -3.78 -7.02 7.17
C VAL A 141 -4.05 -5.59 6.72
N SER A 142 -4.78 -5.44 5.63
CA SER A 142 -5.19 -4.12 5.14
C SER A 142 -6.66 -4.09 4.73
N GLY A 143 -7.28 -2.93 4.90
CA GLY A 143 -8.64 -2.67 4.45
C GLY A 143 -8.87 -1.21 4.15
N THR A 144 -10.07 -0.89 3.65
CA THR A 144 -10.50 0.50 3.39
C THR A 144 -11.18 1.14 4.60
N SER A 145 -11.45 0.35 5.65
CA SER A 145 -12.03 0.79 6.91
C SER A 145 -11.53 -0.10 8.06
N LEU A 146 -11.66 0.39 9.30
CA LEU A 146 -11.32 -0.39 10.48
C LEU A 146 -12.19 -1.66 10.61
N ASP A 147 -13.47 -1.58 10.28
CA ASP A 147 -14.38 -2.74 10.30
C ASP A 147 -13.95 -3.81 9.29
N ASP A 148 -13.46 -3.38 8.12
CA ASP A 148 -12.93 -4.30 7.11
C ASP A 148 -11.66 -5.02 7.61
N VAL A 149 -10.76 -4.28 8.23
CA VAL A 149 -9.57 -4.83 8.90
C VAL A 149 -9.95 -5.85 9.96
N GLN A 150 -10.86 -5.50 10.88
CA GLN A 150 -11.33 -6.37 11.96
C GLN A 150 -11.94 -7.67 11.42
N ARG A 151 -12.78 -7.58 10.39
CA ARG A 151 -13.40 -8.76 9.77
C ARG A 151 -12.36 -9.68 9.16
N LYS A 152 -11.39 -9.13 8.44
CA LYS A 152 -10.29 -9.89 7.82
C LYS A 152 -9.40 -10.57 8.86
N LEU A 153 -9.12 -9.91 9.99
CA LEU A 153 -8.35 -10.52 11.10
C LEU A 153 -9.00 -11.80 11.62
N VAL A 154 -10.33 -11.83 11.76
CA VAL A 154 -11.05 -12.99 12.31
C VAL A 154 -11.35 -14.05 11.25
N ALA A 155 -11.51 -13.63 9.99
CA ALA A 155 -11.75 -14.53 8.87
C ALA A 155 -10.50 -15.34 8.47
N ASP A 156 -9.31 -14.75 8.60
CA ASP A 156 -8.04 -15.44 8.32
C ASP A 156 -7.68 -16.43 9.43
N VAL A 157 -7.13 -17.59 9.06
CA VAL A 157 -6.75 -18.63 10.02
C VAL A 157 -5.62 -18.18 10.94
N VAL A 158 -4.57 -17.56 10.38
CA VAL A 158 -3.41 -17.06 11.12
C VAL A 158 -3.79 -15.80 11.90
N GLY A 159 -4.55 -14.90 11.28
CA GLY A 159 -5.10 -13.73 11.95
C GLY A 159 -5.90 -14.11 13.20
N ARG A 160 -6.80 -15.08 13.08
CA ARG A 160 -7.61 -15.59 14.18
C ARG A 160 -6.77 -16.29 15.24
N GLU A 161 -5.75 -17.05 14.85
CA GLU A 161 -4.81 -17.69 15.78
C GLU A 161 -4.08 -16.66 16.64
N VAL A 162 -3.61 -15.56 16.03
CA VAL A 162 -2.95 -14.47 16.77
C VAL A 162 -3.95 -13.72 17.65
N VAL A 163 -5.12 -13.36 17.14
CA VAL A 163 -6.17 -12.67 17.89
C VAL A 163 -6.61 -13.49 19.11
N LEU A 164 -6.84 -14.79 18.93
CA LEU A 164 -7.31 -15.70 19.96
C LEU A 164 -6.17 -16.50 20.61
N PHE A 165 -4.94 -16.01 20.53
CA PHE A 165 -3.77 -16.75 21.02
C PHE A 165 -3.98 -17.15 22.49
N PRO A 166 -4.03 -18.47 22.80
CA PRO A 166 -4.38 -18.97 24.11
C PRO A 166 -3.23 -18.75 25.10
N LYS A 167 -3.61 -18.57 26.37
CA LYS A 167 -2.74 -18.25 27.51
C LYS A 167 -1.42 -19.04 27.51
N ALA A 168 -0.33 -18.39 27.10
CA ALA A 168 0.90 -18.49 27.87
C ALA A 168 0.81 -17.43 28.97
N THR A 169 1.18 -17.77 30.21
CA THR A 169 1.20 -16.85 31.37
C THR A 169 2.02 -15.57 31.10
N HIS A 170 2.80 -15.56 30.03
CA HIS A 170 3.70 -14.50 29.59
C HIS A 170 3.40 -13.99 28.16
N ALA A 171 2.23 -14.27 27.58
CA ALA A 171 1.88 -13.73 26.27
C ALA A 171 1.62 -12.22 26.36
N GLN A 172 2.28 -11.44 25.51
CA GLN A 172 2.15 -9.99 25.41
C GLN A 172 1.83 -9.59 23.97
N PHE A 173 0.85 -8.72 23.80
CA PHE A 173 0.31 -8.31 22.52
C PHE A 173 0.86 -6.96 22.08
N GLY A 174 0.88 -6.76 20.77
CA GLY A 174 1.20 -5.51 20.10
C GLY A 174 0.20 -5.28 18.98
N VAL A 175 -0.19 -4.02 18.81
CA VAL A 175 -1.05 -3.56 17.71
C VAL A 175 -0.39 -2.35 17.10
N ALA A 176 -0.36 -2.29 15.77
CA ALA A 176 -0.02 -1.07 15.05
C ALA A 176 -1.00 -0.87 13.91
N VAL A 177 -1.27 0.40 13.62
CA VAL A 177 -2.04 0.85 12.46
C VAL A 177 -1.20 1.86 11.67
N LYS A 178 -1.28 1.80 10.35
CA LYS A 178 -0.72 2.80 9.44
C LYS A 178 -1.73 3.10 8.34
N SER A 179 -2.12 4.35 8.22
CA SER A 179 -2.97 4.80 7.12
C SER A 179 -2.12 5.28 5.96
N VAL A 180 -2.47 4.86 4.76
CA VAL A 180 -1.80 5.24 3.52
C VAL A 180 -2.83 5.93 2.62
N PRO A 181 -2.74 7.27 2.47
CA PRO A 181 -3.64 8.00 1.60
C PRO A 181 -3.24 7.82 0.13
N TYR A 182 -4.24 7.68 -0.72
CA TYR A 182 -4.15 7.61 -2.17
C TYR A 182 -4.89 8.79 -2.80
N PRO A 183 -4.63 9.09 -4.08
CA PRO A 183 -5.44 10.05 -4.83
C PRO A 183 -6.93 9.69 -4.81
N GLU A 184 -7.77 10.66 -5.15
CA GLU A 184 -9.22 10.48 -5.26
C GLU A 184 -9.93 10.13 -3.93
N GLY A 185 -9.33 10.50 -2.79
CA GLY A 185 -9.92 10.33 -1.47
C GLY A 185 -9.95 8.87 -1.00
N ILE A 186 -9.10 8.03 -1.59
CA ILE A 186 -8.94 6.63 -1.19
C ILE A 186 -7.93 6.56 -0.04
N CYS A 187 -8.20 5.75 0.96
CA CYS A 187 -7.24 5.46 2.02
C CYS A 187 -7.21 3.97 2.31
N VAL A 188 -6.00 3.42 2.37
CA VAL A 188 -5.75 2.04 2.82
C VAL A 188 -5.29 2.10 4.26
N ILE A 189 -5.96 1.37 5.13
CA ILE A 189 -5.58 1.17 6.52
C ILE A 189 -4.86 -0.16 6.61
N TRP A 190 -3.57 -0.10 6.91
CA TRP A 190 -2.81 -1.26 7.35
C TRP A 190 -2.93 -1.43 8.86
N ALA A 191 -3.07 -2.66 9.31
CA ALA A 191 -3.02 -3.04 10.70
C ALA A 191 -2.20 -4.31 10.88
N MET A 192 -1.55 -4.44 12.03
CA MET A 192 -0.88 -5.68 12.42
C MET A 192 -1.21 -5.97 13.87
N VAL A 193 -1.67 -7.20 14.12
CA VAL A 193 -1.77 -7.76 15.47
C VAL A 193 -0.61 -8.72 15.65
N ALA A 194 0.08 -8.62 16.77
CA ALA A 194 1.17 -9.50 17.10
C ALA A 194 1.11 -9.96 18.55
N VAL A 195 1.73 -11.10 18.82
CA VAL A 195 1.89 -11.68 20.15
C VAL A 195 3.33 -12.20 20.31
N VAL A 196 3.92 -11.89 21.45
CA VAL A 196 5.19 -12.46 21.92
C VAL A 196 4.88 -13.36 23.10
N TYR A 197 5.43 -14.57 23.13
CA TYR A 197 5.17 -15.55 24.17
C TYR A 197 6.38 -16.46 24.40
N LYS A 198 6.53 -16.98 25.63
CA LYS A 198 7.62 -17.91 25.95
C LYS A 198 7.40 -19.25 25.26
N THR A 199 8.42 -19.74 24.58
CA THR A 199 8.48 -21.10 24.04
C THR A 199 8.89 -22.03 25.17
N SER A 200 8.08 -23.05 25.45
CA SER A 200 8.41 -24.10 26.41
C SER A 200 9.61 -24.92 25.95
#